data_AF-A0A9E4JJH6-F1
#
_entry.id   AF-A0A9E4JJH6-F1
#
_cell.length_a   1.000
_cell.length_b   1.000
_cell.length_c   1.000
_cell.angle_alpha   90.00
_cell.angle_beta   90.00
_cell.angle_gamma   90.00
#
_symmetry.space_group_name_H-M   'P 1'
#
loop_
_entity.id
_entity.type
_entity.pdbx_description
1 polymer ?
#
loop_
_entity_poly.entity_id
_entity_poly.type
_entity_poly.pdbx_seq_one_letter_code
_entity_poly.pdbx_strand_id
1 'polypeptide(L)'
;MSYDSIDEIQKILADQVFIHAQAKKKAAGRALGTIVEIITYYLIRQWNLSSSVTIELRLPEFGNKRITHNVEFGLHPCLSCEVYELSNIKLPVTAIKLLNFLPNRVSWLLNFELTNNQLINSNLLQRNRCLIGKSKQRENHLFTIADILDLDNNIYRVEVSILQSNPFAIFECKRVGVEEGAKKGPTTIEKAKQGAYVAKHVSCLQKIRSVDGAVFSALAKPDGSFDIKPYAQALNHMIYNATIEELKNFVLTVGVASNHGNWFTSENPNKELLVLTESYDWLLFLTDQGLSQFIRELILEPSSFAQPVRTAFLETYDRPRTKALRQTNQFTKVRIRRDAHLVLIDYFKRNIEQIENEWFNVLSPKDKVISLLREQLHILVNKNWRDEFNLY
;
A
#
# COMPACT_ATOMS: atom_id res chain seq x y z
N MET A 1 -12.95 -26.80 -1.42
CA MET A 1 -14.05 -26.17 -2.18
C MET A 1 -13.45 -25.54 -3.41
N SER A 2 -14.08 -25.66 -4.59
CA SER A 2 -13.66 -24.89 -5.76
C SER A 2 -14.04 -23.42 -5.54
N TYR A 3 -13.07 -22.53 -5.48
CA TYR A 3 -13.33 -21.10 -5.36
C TYR A 3 -13.78 -20.53 -6.71
N ASP A 4 -14.72 -19.59 -6.67
CA ASP A 4 -15.20 -18.92 -7.90
C ASP A 4 -14.08 -18.09 -8.52
N SER A 5 -14.12 -17.97 -9.84
CA SER A 5 -13.31 -17.00 -10.57
C SER A 5 -13.64 -15.57 -10.16
N ILE A 6 -12.69 -14.65 -10.36
CA ILE A 6 -12.94 -13.23 -10.03
C ILE A 6 -14.08 -12.64 -10.88
N ASP A 7 -14.30 -13.14 -12.09
CA ASP A 7 -15.42 -12.69 -12.94
C ASP A 7 -16.78 -13.09 -12.38
N GLU A 8 -16.87 -14.31 -11.83
CA GLU A 8 -18.06 -14.79 -11.13
C GLU A 8 -18.31 -13.96 -9.87
N ILE A 9 -17.26 -13.68 -9.07
CA ILE A 9 -17.37 -12.81 -7.91
C ILE A 9 -17.79 -11.38 -8.30
N GLN A 10 -17.25 -10.83 -9.38
CA GLN A 10 -17.66 -9.53 -9.89
C GLN A 10 -19.15 -9.52 -10.28
N LYS A 11 -19.62 -10.60 -10.92
CA LYS A 11 -21.03 -10.77 -11.28
C LYS A 11 -21.90 -10.86 -10.04
N ILE A 12 -21.51 -11.67 -9.06
CA ILE A 12 -22.22 -11.80 -7.77
C ILE A 12 -22.33 -10.43 -7.07
N LEU A 13 -21.23 -9.69 -6.96
CA LEU A 13 -21.23 -8.33 -6.39
C LEU A 13 -22.13 -7.39 -7.20
N ALA A 14 -22.07 -7.46 -8.54
CA ALA A 14 -22.90 -6.63 -9.40
C ALA A 14 -24.40 -6.88 -9.19
N ASP A 15 -24.79 -8.14 -9.00
CA ASP A 15 -26.18 -8.57 -8.89
C ASP A 15 -26.73 -8.45 -7.46
N GLN A 16 -25.89 -8.62 -6.43
CA GLN A 16 -26.32 -8.58 -5.03
C GLN A 16 -26.07 -7.24 -4.33
N VAL A 17 -24.96 -6.56 -4.64
CA VAL A 17 -24.54 -5.33 -3.94
C VAL A 17 -24.80 -4.08 -4.78
N PHE A 18 -24.56 -4.15 -6.09
CA PHE A 18 -24.63 -2.97 -6.97
C PHE A 18 -25.88 -2.96 -7.85
N ILE A 19 -26.95 -3.64 -7.46
CA ILE A 19 -28.19 -3.73 -8.24
C ILE A 19 -28.80 -2.35 -8.56
N HIS A 20 -28.60 -1.38 -7.67
CA HIS A 20 -29.04 0.02 -7.82
C HIS A 20 -28.16 0.87 -8.74
N ALA A 21 -26.97 0.39 -9.12
CA ALA A 21 -26.02 1.15 -9.90
C ALA A 21 -26.27 1.02 -11.40
N GLN A 22 -26.37 2.17 -12.10
CA GLN A 22 -26.55 2.21 -13.57
C GLN A 22 -25.49 1.42 -14.34
N ALA A 23 -24.25 1.35 -13.82
CA ALA A 23 -23.16 0.55 -14.38
C ALA A 23 -22.65 -0.46 -13.33
N LYS A 24 -23.53 -1.38 -12.90
CA LYS A 24 -23.28 -2.34 -11.82
C LYS A 24 -21.95 -3.09 -11.91
N LYS A 25 -21.60 -3.64 -13.09
CA LYS A 25 -20.34 -4.37 -13.31
C LYS A 25 -19.10 -3.47 -13.13
N LYS A 26 -19.16 -2.23 -13.62
CA LYS A 26 -18.08 -1.25 -13.44
C LYS A 26 -17.91 -0.84 -11.98
N ALA A 27 -19.01 -0.71 -11.24
CA ALA A 27 -19.00 -0.43 -9.80
C ALA A 27 -18.37 -1.60 -9.02
N ALA A 28 -18.81 -2.83 -9.28
CA ALA A 28 -18.23 -4.04 -8.71
C ALA A 28 -16.72 -4.15 -9.00
N GLY A 29 -16.31 -3.90 -10.24
CA GLY A 29 -14.89 -3.92 -10.62
C GLY A 29 -14.04 -2.84 -9.93
N ARG A 30 -14.61 -1.69 -9.58
CA ARG A 30 -13.89 -0.67 -8.77
C ARG A 30 -13.76 -1.13 -7.32
N ALA A 31 -14.79 -1.75 -6.77
CA ALA A 31 -14.75 -2.32 -5.42
C ALA A 31 -13.69 -3.41 -5.29
N LEU A 32 -13.53 -4.27 -6.30
CA LEU A 32 -12.44 -5.27 -6.34
C LEU A 32 -11.05 -4.62 -6.27
N GLY A 33 -10.83 -3.50 -6.97
CA GLY A 33 -9.58 -2.74 -6.85
C GLY A 33 -9.34 -2.22 -5.43
N THR A 34 -10.37 -1.68 -4.78
CA THR A 34 -10.30 -1.25 -3.37
C THR A 34 -10.00 -2.42 -2.43
N ILE A 35 -10.52 -3.62 -2.71
CA ILE A 35 -10.24 -4.82 -1.90
C ILE A 35 -8.77 -5.24 -2.04
N VAL A 36 -8.18 -5.19 -3.24
CA VAL A 36 -6.74 -5.47 -3.44
C VAL A 36 -5.88 -4.50 -2.62
N GLU A 37 -6.24 -3.22 -2.62
CA GLU A 37 -5.56 -2.20 -1.81
C GLU A 37 -5.68 -2.48 -0.30
N ILE A 38 -6.88 -2.87 0.17
CA ILE A 38 -7.12 -3.25 1.57
C ILE A 38 -6.28 -4.46 1.95
N ILE A 39 -6.32 -5.54 1.16
CA ILE A 39 -5.54 -6.76 1.41
C ILE A 39 -4.05 -6.41 1.51
N THR A 40 -3.53 -5.62 0.57
CA THR A 40 -2.13 -5.19 0.55
C THR A 40 -1.77 -4.39 1.82
N TYR A 41 -2.62 -3.44 2.23
CA TYR A 41 -2.37 -2.66 3.45
C TYR A 41 -2.31 -3.54 4.71
N TYR A 42 -3.25 -4.47 4.89
CA TYR A 42 -3.28 -5.34 6.07
C TYR A 42 -2.20 -6.43 6.03
N LEU A 43 -1.75 -6.85 4.85
CA LEU A 43 -0.56 -7.69 4.69
C LEU A 43 0.69 -6.96 5.22
N ILE A 44 0.94 -5.73 4.76
CA ILE A 44 2.07 -4.91 5.23
C ILE A 44 1.97 -4.64 6.75
N ARG A 45 0.76 -4.42 7.25
CA ARG A 45 0.52 -4.26 8.70
C ARG A 45 0.87 -5.52 9.48
N GLN A 46 0.45 -6.69 8.99
CA GLN A 46 0.72 -7.96 9.63
C GLN A 46 2.20 -8.35 9.56
N TRP A 47 2.93 -7.87 8.54
CA TRP A 47 4.40 -7.92 8.49
C TRP A 47 5.08 -6.96 9.47
N ASN A 48 4.34 -6.26 10.34
CA ASN A 48 4.89 -5.32 11.30
C ASN A 48 5.71 -4.18 10.66
N LEU A 49 5.37 -3.79 9.42
CA LEU A 49 6.02 -2.68 8.71
C LEU A 49 5.21 -1.39 8.77
N SER A 50 4.06 -1.42 9.46
CA SER A 50 3.09 -0.34 9.39
C SER A 50 3.60 1.01 9.92
N SER A 51 4.51 1.03 10.90
CA SER A 51 5.13 2.27 11.40
C SER A 51 5.93 3.02 10.33
N SER A 52 6.33 2.35 9.24
CA SER A 52 7.02 2.91 8.08
C SER A 52 6.10 3.29 6.92
N VAL A 53 4.80 3.01 6.99
CA VAL A 53 3.90 3.13 5.84
C VAL A 53 3.28 4.52 5.71
N THR A 54 3.39 5.08 4.52
CA THR A 54 2.54 6.18 4.05
C THR A 54 1.57 5.69 2.98
N ILE A 55 0.46 6.41 2.82
CA ILE A 55 -0.60 6.07 1.87
C ILE A 55 -0.84 7.28 0.96
N GLU A 56 -0.79 7.08 -0.35
CA GLU A 56 -1.02 8.12 -1.38
C GLU A 56 -0.07 9.33 -1.24
N LEU A 57 1.17 9.11 -0.80
CA LEU A 57 2.19 10.16 -0.72
C LEU A 57 2.88 10.34 -2.08
N ARG A 58 3.22 11.59 -2.42
CA ARG A 58 3.94 11.92 -3.65
C ARG A 58 5.40 11.48 -3.55
N LEU A 59 5.85 10.72 -4.55
CA LEU A 59 7.22 10.28 -4.75
C LEU A 59 7.80 10.90 -6.04
N PRO A 60 8.87 11.70 -5.97
CA PRO A 60 9.58 12.15 -7.16
C PRO A 60 10.27 11.01 -7.91
N GLU A 61 10.49 11.20 -9.21
CA GLU A 61 11.40 10.33 -9.97
C GLU A 61 12.86 10.53 -9.54
N PHE A 62 13.64 9.46 -9.65
CA PHE A 62 15.08 9.50 -9.44
C PHE A 62 15.71 10.49 -10.42
N GLY A 63 16.49 11.43 -9.89
CA GLY A 63 17.15 12.47 -10.68
C GLY A 63 16.23 13.58 -11.21
N ASN A 64 14.90 13.52 -11.01
CA ASN A 64 13.97 14.53 -11.50
C ASN A 64 12.81 14.85 -10.52
N LYS A 65 13.06 15.78 -9.60
CA LYS A 65 12.07 16.21 -8.59
C LYS A 65 10.83 16.92 -9.16
N ARG A 66 10.81 17.28 -10.44
CA ARG A 66 9.66 17.95 -11.09
C ARG A 66 8.56 16.97 -11.50
N ILE A 67 8.90 15.69 -11.67
CA ILE A 67 7.96 14.64 -12.01
C ILE A 67 7.69 13.84 -10.74
N THR A 68 6.42 13.79 -10.33
CA THR A 68 6.01 13.15 -9.09
C THR A 68 4.83 12.23 -9.32
N HIS A 69 4.83 11.10 -8.62
CA HIS A 69 3.81 10.07 -8.69
C HIS A 69 3.13 9.91 -7.32
N ASN A 70 1.81 9.76 -7.28
CA ASN A 70 1.15 9.34 -6.04
C ASN A 70 1.28 7.81 -5.98
N VAL A 71 2.05 7.30 -5.02
CA VAL A 71 2.19 5.86 -4.84
C VAL A 71 1.15 5.33 -3.86
N GLU A 72 0.63 4.12 -4.09
CA GLU A 72 -0.41 3.55 -3.22
C GLU A 72 0.09 3.42 -1.78
N PHE A 73 1.26 2.80 -1.60
CA PHE A 73 1.96 2.75 -0.32
C PHE A 73 3.46 3.02 -0.50
N GLY A 74 4.03 3.88 0.35
CA GLY A 74 5.48 4.06 0.49
C GLY A 74 5.94 3.55 1.85
N LEU A 75 7.02 2.78 1.89
CA LEU A 75 7.67 2.34 3.13
C LEU A 75 8.94 3.15 3.34
N HIS A 76 8.96 3.90 4.42
CA HIS A 76 9.99 4.88 4.72
C HIS A 76 10.79 4.49 5.96
N PRO A 77 12.09 4.82 5.99
CA PRO A 77 12.88 4.70 7.20
C PRO A 77 12.21 5.37 8.39
N CYS A 78 12.03 4.61 9.47
CA CYS A 78 11.42 5.08 10.71
C CYS A 78 12.52 5.50 11.68
N LEU A 79 12.63 6.81 11.90
CA LEU A 79 13.68 7.41 12.73
C LEU A 79 13.31 7.32 14.21
N SER A 80 12.04 7.52 14.53
CA SER A 80 11.50 7.34 15.87
C SER A 80 10.05 6.88 15.79
N CYS A 81 9.64 6.11 16.79
CA CYS A 81 8.29 5.61 16.94
C CYS A 81 7.95 5.58 18.42
N GLU A 82 6.96 6.36 18.83
CA GLU A 82 6.54 6.48 20.22
C GLU A 82 5.05 6.16 20.32
N VAL A 83 4.66 5.48 21.40
CA VAL A 83 3.26 5.16 21.68
C VAL A 83 2.82 5.95 22.90
N TYR A 84 1.73 6.69 22.74
CA TYR A 84 1.17 7.52 23.79
C TYR A 84 -0.22 7.03 24.17
N GLU A 85 -0.49 7.03 25.48
CA GLU A 85 -1.83 6.84 26.02
C GLU A 85 -2.45 8.20 26.32
N LEU A 86 -3.53 8.52 25.62
CA LEU A 86 -4.19 9.81 25.65
C LEU A 86 -5.60 9.65 26.20
N SER A 87 -5.90 10.29 27.32
CA SER A 87 -7.22 10.29 27.93
C SER A 87 -7.97 11.59 27.65
N ASN A 88 -9.31 11.53 27.69
CA ASN A 88 -10.19 12.71 27.63
C ASN A 88 -10.12 13.54 26.33
N ILE A 89 -9.60 12.96 25.24
CA ILE A 89 -9.60 13.63 23.93
C ILE A 89 -10.97 13.51 23.27
N LYS A 90 -11.60 14.65 22.98
CA LYS A 90 -12.93 14.70 22.35
C LYS A 90 -12.83 14.55 20.83
N LEU A 91 -13.64 13.63 20.28
CA LEU A 91 -13.84 13.49 18.83
C LEU A 91 -14.34 14.80 18.19
N PRO A 92 -14.01 15.05 16.91
CA PRO A 92 -13.03 14.33 16.09
C PRO A 92 -11.60 14.59 16.59
N VAL A 93 -10.69 13.62 16.45
CA VAL A 93 -9.26 13.80 16.73
C VAL A 93 -8.57 14.30 15.47
N THR A 94 -8.10 15.55 15.48
CA THR A 94 -7.28 16.15 14.42
C THR A 94 -5.80 16.06 14.78
N ALA A 95 -4.90 16.22 13.80
CA ALA A 95 -3.46 16.35 14.05
C ALA A 95 -3.14 17.48 15.08
N ILE A 96 -3.84 18.62 14.97
CA ILE A 96 -3.70 19.75 15.90
C ILE A 96 -4.16 19.37 17.33
N LYS A 97 -5.31 18.69 17.45
CA LYS A 97 -5.78 18.22 18.76
C LYS A 97 -4.82 17.19 19.35
N LEU A 98 -4.33 16.26 18.55
CA LEU A 98 -3.36 15.24 18.98
C LEU A 98 -2.13 15.91 19.62
N LEU A 99 -1.52 16.91 18.95
CA LEU A 99 -0.37 17.63 19.50
C LEU A 99 -0.62 18.23 20.89
N ASN A 100 -1.81 18.78 21.13
CA ASN A 100 -2.14 19.40 22.41
C ASN A 100 -2.26 18.41 23.57
N PHE A 101 -2.47 17.12 23.29
CA PHE A 101 -2.59 16.05 24.28
C PHE A 101 -1.29 15.26 24.48
N LEU A 102 -0.29 15.43 23.60
CA LEU A 102 0.99 14.75 23.75
C LEU A 102 1.77 15.32 24.95
N PRO A 103 2.34 14.46 25.81
CA PRO A 103 3.17 14.90 26.94
C PRO A 103 4.28 15.84 26.49
N ASN A 104 4.51 16.90 27.27
CA ASN A 104 5.57 17.90 27.04
C ASN A 104 5.54 18.61 25.68
N ARG A 105 4.42 18.55 24.92
CA ARG A 105 4.32 19.07 23.54
C ARG A 105 5.59 18.76 22.75
N VAL A 106 5.80 17.47 22.52
CA VAL A 106 7.06 16.88 22.05
C VAL A 106 7.84 17.85 21.18
N SER A 107 8.95 18.37 21.70
CA SER A 107 9.62 19.57 21.17
C SER A 107 9.98 19.44 19.69
N TRP A 108 10.25 18.21 19.23
CA TRP A 108 10.50 17.91 17.83
C TRP A 108 9.29 18.20 16.92
N LEU A 109 8.04 18.05 17.39
CA LEU A 109 6.83 18.38 16.61
C LEU A 109 6.71 19.88 16.33
N LEU A 110 7.33 20.75 17.13
CA LEU A 110 7.35 22.20 16.88
C LEU A 110 8.07 22.54 15.57
N ASN A 111 8.97 21.65 15.12
CA ASN A 111 9.67 21.77 13.84
C ASN A 111 8.85 21.26 12.65
N PHE A 112 7.61 20.81 12.86
CA PHE A 112 6.71 20.34 11.80
C PHE A 112 5.58 21.35 11.54
N GLU A 113 5.24 21.53 10.28
CA GLU A 113 3.99 22.12 9.83
C GLU A 113 2.91 21.04 9.88
N LEU A 114 1.95 21.22 10.79
CA LEU A 114 0.87 20.25 10.98
C LEU A 114 -0.12 20.27 9.82
N THR A 115 -0.63 19.10 9.47
CA THR A 115 -1.75 18.99 8.54
C THR A 115 -3.07 19.27 9.24
N ASN A 116 -4.14 19.47 8.47
CA ASN A 116 -5.51 19.53 8.98
C ASN A 116 -6.21 18.16 8.97
N ASN A 117 -5.46 17.06 8.81
CA ASN A 117 -6.05 15.73 8.75
C ASN A 117 -6.71 15.34 10.08
N GLN A 118 -7.83 14.62 9.96
CA GLN A 118 -8.50 13.94 11.06
C GLN A 118 -7.99 12.51 11.15
N LEU A 119 -7.42 12.15 12.30
CA LEU A 119 -7.02 10.79 12.63
C LEU A 119 -8.25 9.89 12.80
N ILE A 120 -9.28 10.40 13.48
CA ILE A 120 -10.60 9.75 13.58
C ILE A 120 -11.69 10.81 13.73
N ASN A 121 -12.83 10.60 13.06
CA ASN A 121 -13.97 11.51 13.14
C ASN A 121 -15.00 11.07 14.22
N SER A 122 -16.05 11.87 14.40
CA SER A 122 -17.11 11.56 15.38
C SER A 122 -17.94 10.31 15.06
N ASN A 123 -17.88 9.79 13.83
CA ASN A 123 -18.52 8.55 13.41
C ASN A 123 -17.57 7.34 13.49
N LEU A 124 -16.44 7.48 14.18
CA LEU A 124 -15.40 6.45 14.30
C LEU A 124 -14.81 5.99 12.95
N LEU A 125 -14.87 6.85 11.93
CA LEU A 125 -14.13 6.66 10.69
C LEU A 125 -12.70 7.12 10.93
N GLN A 126 -11.77 6.16 10.98
CA GLN A 126 -10.36 6.43 11.18
C GLN A 126 -9.61 6.56 9.86
N ARG A 127 -8.53 7.33 9.86
CA ARG A 127 -7.56 7.38 8.78
C ARG A 127 -6.37 6.49 9.13
N ASN A 128 -6.14 5.47 8.32
CA ASN A 128 -4.98 4.59 8.45
C ASN A 128 -3.70 5.42 8.23
N ARG A 129 -2.71 5.29 9.12
CA ARG A 129 -1.40 5.94 8.98
C ARG A 129 -1.49 7.41 8.59
N CYS A 130 -2.25 8.15 9.40
CA CYS A 130 -2.60 9.54 9.14
C CYS A 130 -1.35 10.43 9.15
N LEU A 131 -1.04 11.07 8.03
CA LEU A 131 -0.03 12.12 7.96
C LEU A 131 -0.45 13.31 8.84
N ILE A 132 0.27 13.58 9.93
CA ILE A 132 -0.05 14.65 10.88
C ILE A 132 0.85 15.89 10.71
N GLY A 133 2.00 15.79 10.03
CA GLY A 133 2.86 16.94 9.78
C GLY A 133 4.03 16.67 8.85
N LYS A 134 4.65 17.76 8.35
CA LYS A 134 5.87 17.74 7.53
C LYS A 134 6.90 18.71 8.12
N SER A 135 8.19 18.38 8.06
CA SER A 135 9.25 19.25 8.58
C SER A 135 9.18 20.64 7.92
N LYS A 136 9.29 21.69 8.74
CA LYS A 136 9.41 23.09 8.30
C LYS A 136 10.76 23.35 7.63
N GLN A 137 11.81 22.66 8.09
CA GLN A 137 13.13 22.71 7.49
C GLN A 137 13.09 21.88 6.21
N ARG A 138 13.12 22.59 5.06
CA ARG A 138 12.98 21.99 3.73
C ARG A 138 14.08 20.98 3.41
N GLU A 139 15.24 21.11 4.04
CA GLU A 139 16.41 20.24 3.86
C GLU A 139 16.26 18.89 4.56
N ASN A 140 15.57 18.85 5.71
CA ASN A 140 15.47 17.63 6.51
C ASN A 140 14.48 16.61 5.95
N HIS A 141 13.62 16.99 4.99
CA HIS A 141 12.75 16.05 4.27
C HIS A 141 12.02 15.02 5.17
N LEU A 142 11.64 15.40 6.40
CA LEU A 142 10.94 14.51 7.33
C LEU A 142 9.43 14.72 7.25
N PHE A 143 8.68 13.69 7.58
CA PHE A 143 7.26 13.80 7.89
C PHE A 143 6.89 12.91 9.07
N THR A 144 5.75 13.22 9.69
CA THR A 144 5.25 12.44 10.83
C THR A 144 3.85 11.92 10.55
N ILE A 145 3.64 10.66 10.93
CA ILE A 145 2.38 9.94 10.81
C ILE A 145 1.89 9.51 12.19
N ALA A 146 0.58 9.30 12.32
CA ALA A 146 -0.03 8.71 13.49
C ALA A 146 -0.99 7.57 13.14
N ASP A 147 -1.11 6.59 14.03
CA ASP A 147 -2.05 5.49 13.94
C ASP A 147 -2.73 5.25 15.29
N ILE A 148 -4.02 4.93 15.28
CA ILE A 148 -4.74 4.53 16.50
C ILE A 148 -4.55 3.02 16.67
N LEU A 149 -3.71 2.63 17.63
CA LEU A 149 -3.52 1.24 17.97
C LEU A 149 -4.73 0.69 18.72
N ASP A 150 -5.21 1.44 19.71
CA ASP A 150 -6.34 1.06 20.54
C ASP A 150 -7.23 2.25 20.92
N LEU A 151 -8.51 1.97 21.17
CA LEU A 151 -9.52 2.91 21.64
C LEU A 151 -10.46 2.18 22.59
N ASP A 152 -10.28 2.38 23.89
CA ASP A 152 -11.15 1.83 24.94
C ASP A 152 -11.49 2.92 25.97
N ASN A 153 -12.75 3.00 26.40
CA ASN A 153 -13.20 3.89 27.47
C ASN A 153 -12.67 5.34 27.37
N ASN A 154 -12.59 5.90 26.15
CA ASN A 154 -12.07 7.24 25.87
C ASN A 154 -10.56 7.43 26.16
N ILE A 155 -9.83 6.32 26.28
CA ILE A 155 -8.38 6.20 26.29
C ILE A 155 -7.94 5.77 24.90
N TYR A 156 -7.09 6.57 24.29
CA TYR A 156 -6.56 6.34 22.95
C TYR A 156 -5.11 5.93 23.08
N ARG A 157 -4.76 4.77 22.55
CA ARG A 157 -3.37 4.36 22.40
C ARG A 157 -2.93 4.72 20.98
N VAL A 158 -2.14 5.78 20.85
CA VAL A 158 -1.75 6.36 19.56
C VAL A 158 -0.26 6.17 19.35
N GLU A 159 0.10 5.55 18.23
CA GLU A 159 1.47 5.51 17.74
C GLU A 159 1.74 6.77 16.91
N VAL A 160 2.88 7.42 17.15
CA VAL A 160 3.39 8.53 16.35
C VAL A 160 4.79 8.20 15.87
N SER A 161 5.01 8.29 14.57
CA SER A 161 6.29 7.96 13.94
C SER A 161 6.86 9.15 13.17
N ILE A 162 8.19 9.30 13.18
CA ILE A 162 8.94 10.23 12.33
C ILE A 162 9.62 9.45 11.23
N LEU A 163 9.37 9.84 9.99
CA LEU A 163 9.79 9.15 8.79
C LEU A 163 10.63 10.06 7.88
N GLN A 164 11.62 9.48 7.20
CA GLN A 164 12.34 10.14 6.11
C GLN A 164 11.49 10.22 4.84
N SER A 165 11.71 11.23 3.98
CA SER A 165 10.92 11.40 2.75
C SER A 165 11.09 10.28 1.75
N ASN A 166 12.30 9.73 1.69
CA ASN A 166 12.67 8.79 0.66
C ASN A 166 12.27 7.39 1.13
N PRO A 167 11.36 6.71 0.42
CA PRO A 167 11.00 5.36 0.76
C PRO A 167 12.14 4.40 0.41
N PHE A 168 12.33 3.35 1.19
CA PHE A 168 13.17 2.21 0.80
C PHE A 168 12.39 1.19 -0.04
N ALA A 169 11.05 1.23 0.00
CA ALA A 169 10.20 0.39 -0.84
C ALA A 169 8.85 1.06 -1.16
N ILE A 170 8.22 0.67 -2.27
CA ILE A 170 6.85 1.06 -2.62
C ILE A 170 6.01 -0.15 -2.99
N PHE A 171 4.70 -0.05 -2.74
CA PHE A 171 3.71 -0.99 -3.24
C PHE A 171 2.73 -0.28 -4.18
N GLU A 172 2.46 -0.90 -5.31
CA GLU A 172 1.50 -0.44 -6.31
C GLU A 172 0.48 -1.53 -6.61
N CYS A 173 -0.79 -1.24 -6.36
CA CYS A 173 -1.89 -2.16 -6.64
C CYS A 173 -2.40 -1.96 -8.07
N LYS A 174 -2.58 -3.06 -8.80
CA LYS A 174 -3.17 -3.04 -10.14
C LYS A 174 -4.19 -4.17 -10.29
N ARG A 175 -5.27 -3.84 -10.96
CA ARG A 175 -6.23 -4.82 -11.46
C ARG A 175 -5.96 -5.00 -12.96
N VAL A 176 -5.77 -6.24 -13.40
CA VAL A 176 -5.43 -6.57 -14.78
C VAL A 176 -6.57 -7.39 -15.36
N GLY A 177 -7.13 -6.95 -16.49
CA GLY A 177 -8.26 -7.63 -17.13
C GLY A 177 -9.03 -6.81 -18.15
N VAL A 178 -9.89 -7.47 -18.91
CA VAL A 178 -10.74 -6.84 -19.94
C VAL A 178 -12.12 -6.51 -19.37
N GLU A 179 -12.53 -5.25 -19.50
CA GLU A 179 -13.91 -4.85 -19.22
C GLU A 179 -14.83 -5.44 -20.31
N GLU A 180 -15.85 -6.21 -19.91
CA GLU A 180 -16.80 -6.87 -20.82
C GLU A 180 -17.45 -5.84 -21.77
N GLY A 181 -17.37 -6.10 -23.08
CA GLY A 181 -17.75 -5.17 -24.16
C GLY A 181 -16.57 -4.53 -24.89
N ALA A 182 -15.35 -4.60 -24.33
CA ALA A 182 -14.13 -4.17 -25.01
C ALA A 182 -13.35 -5.38 -25.55
N LYS A 183 -13.32 -5.60 -26.87
CA LYS A 183 -12.56 -6.71 -27.48
C LYS A 183 -11.03 -6.60 -27.29
N LYS A 184 -10.55 -5.39 -26.98
CA LYS A 184 -9.21 -5.05 -26.48
C LYS A 184 -9.39 -3.83 -25.60
N GLY A 185 -8.71 -3.74 -24.47
CA GLY A 185 -8.74 -2.54 -23.63
C GLY A 185 -7.48 -1.71 -23.81
N PRO A 186 -7.44 -0.69 -24.72
CA PRO A 186 -6.41 0.34 -24.67
C PRO A 186 -6.21 0.89 -23.25
N THR A 187 -7.28 0.95 -22.46
CA THR A 187 -7.26 1.47 -21.09
C THR A 187 -6.63 0.54 -20.03
N THR A 188 -6.55 -0.77 -20.24
CA THR A 188 -5.94 -1.71 -19.27
C THR A 188 -4.43 -1.71 -19.41
N ILE A 189 -3.94 -1.82 -20.65
CA ILE A 189 -2.49 -1.76 -20.91
C ILE A 189 -1.91 -0.39 -20.57
N GLU A 190 -2.63 0.72 -20.81
CA GLU A 190 -2.16 2.04 -20.40
C GLU A 190 -2.07 2.18 -18.87
N LYS A 191 -2.98 1.58 -18.11
CA LYS A 191 -2.87 1.58 -16.63
C LYS A 191 -1.72 0.71 -16.11
N ALA A 192 -1.50 -0.45 -16.75
CA ALA A 192 -0.35 -1.30 -16.43
C ALA A 192 0.96 -0.58 -16.75
N LYS A 193 1.04 0.09 -17.92
CA LYS A 193 2.16 0.92 -18.33
C LYS A 193 2.42 2.08 -17.37
N GLN A 194 1.37 2.72 -16.82
CA GLN A 194 1.54 3.78 -15.82
C GLN A 194 2.22 3.25 -14.56
N GLY A 195 1.76 2.12 -13.99
CA GLY A 195 2.43 1.51 -12.83
C GLY A 195 3.87 1.09 -13.13
N ALA A 196 4.07 0.43 -14.27
CA ALA A 196 5.38 0.04 -14.78
C ALA A 196 6.34 1.23 -14.99
N TYR A 197 5.81 2.35 -15.48
CA TYR A 197 6.57 3.58 -15.67
C TYR A 197 7.05 4.12 -14.32
N VAL A 198 6.19 4.19 -13.30
CA VAL A 198 6.59 4.59 -11.94
C VAL A 198 7.70 3.67 -11.43
N ALA A 199 7.50 2.36 -11.47
CA ALA A 199 8.47 1.38 -10.96
C ALA A 199 9.87 1.54 -11.58
N LYS A 200 9.94 1.87 -12.88
CA LYS A 200 11.22 2.07 -13.58
C LYS A 200 11.95 3.35 -13.21
N HIS A 201 11.23 4.40 -12.80
CA HIS A 201 11.82 5.75 -12.68
C HIS A 201 12.04 6.22 -11.24
N VAL A 202 11.51 5.53 -10.23
CA VAL A 202 11.62 6.01 -8.83
C VAL A 202 12.89 5.57 -8.11
N SER A 203 13.54 4.49 -8.55
CA SER A 203 14.72 3.92 -7.88
C SER A 203 16.01 4.35 -8.56
N CYS A 204 17.09 4.55 -7.80
CA CYS A 204 18.42 4.77 -8.39
C CYS A 204 18.96 3.53 -9.13
N LEU A 205 18.45 2.33 -8.84
CA LEU A 205 18.85 1.08 -9.48
C LEU A 205 18.07 0.86 -10.78
N GLN A 206 18.60 1.37 -11.89
CA GLN A 206 17.90 1.37 -13.19
C GLN A 206 18.07 0.04 -13.94
N LYS A 207 17.00 -0.48 -14.54
CA LYS A 207 17.03 -1.70 -15.39
C LYS A 207 17.38 -1.34 -16.83
N ILE A 208 18.40 -2.00 -17.39
CA ILE A 208 18.74 -1.95 -18.82
C ILE A 208 18.79 -3.36 -19.40
N ARG A 209 18.51 -3.50 -20.70
CA ARG A 209 18.50 -4.79 -21.39
C ARG A 209 19.57 -4.85 -22.47
N SER A 210 20.33 -5.94 -22.49
CA SER A 210 21.28 -6.26 -23.57
C SER A 210 20.58 -6.87 -24.78
N VAL A 211 21.32 -6.98 -25.89
CA VAL A 211 20.80 -7.49 -27.18
C VAL A 211 20.30 -8.94 -27.11
N ASP A 212 20.84 -9.75 -26.20
CA ASP A 212 20.45 -11.14 -25.94
C ASP A 212 19.26 -11.25 -24.98
N GLY A 213 18.74 -10.13 -24.49
CA GLY A 213 17.61 -10.08 -23.59
C GLY A 213 17.94 -10.13 -22.11
N ALA A 214 19.21 -10.29 -21.72
CA ALA A 214 19.61 -10.27 -20.31
C ALA A 214 19.40 -8.89 -19.67
N VAL A 215 19.07 -8.88 -18.37
CA VAL A 215 18.77 -7.65 -17.63
C VAL A 215 19.95 -7.30 -16.72
N PHE A 216 20.46 -6.09 -16.92
CA PHE A 216 21.53 -5.49 -16.12
C PHE A 216 20.99 -4.31 -15.31
N SER A 217 21.68 -3.96 -14.24
CA SER A 217 21.48 -2.69 -13.54
C SER A 217 22.43 -1.63 -14.10
N ALA A 218 22.00 -0.37 -14.12
CA ALA A 218 22.89 0.79 -14.20
C ALA A 218 22.73 1.62 -12.92
N LEU A 219 23.81 1.77 -12.15
CA LEU A 219 23.86 2.58 -10.94
C LEU A 219 24.80 3.77 -11.17
N ALA A 220 24.27 4.99 -11.08
CA ALA A 220 25.06 6.20 -11.24
C ALA A 220 26.00 6.40 -10.03
N LYS A 221 27.27 6.68 -10.30
CA LYS A 221 28.28 7.05 -9.30
C LYS A 221 28.38 8.57 -9.14
N PRO A 222 28.95 9.07 -8.03
CA PRO A 222 29.12 10.51 -7.81
C PRO A 222 29.93 11.24 -8.89
N ASP A 223 30.83 10.53 -9.59
CA ASP A 223 31.65 11.06 -10.69
C ASP A 223 30.91 11.12 -12.03
N GLY A 224 29.63 10.71 -12.08
CA GLY A 224 28.81 10.67 -13.28
C GLY A 224 28.98 9.40 -14.12
N SER A 225 29.86 8.48 -13.73
CA SER A 225 29.99 7.17 -14.38
C SER A 225 28.88 6.20 -13.90
N PHE A 226 28.75 5.06 -14.57
CA PHE A 226 27.78 4.02 -14.20
C PHE A 226 28.48 2.72 -13.81
N ASP A 227 28.04 2.10 -12.73
CA ASP A 227 28.33 0.70 -12.44
C ASP A 227 27.28 -0.19 -13.11
N ILE A 228 27.72 -1.14 -13.94
CA ILE A 228 26.85 -2.04 -14.71
C ILE A 228 27.16 -3.48 -14.33
N LYS A 229 26.13 -4.20 -13.86
CA LYS A 229 26.23 -5.61 -13.44
C LYS A 229 24.88 -6.33 -13.58
N PRO A 230 24.84 -7.68 -13.54
CA PRO A 230 23.58 -8.41 -13.63
C PRO A 230 22.57 -7.94 -12.59
N TYR A 231 21.34 -7.68 -13.02
CA TYR A 231 20.35 -6.96 -12.19
C TYR A 231 20.07 -7.65 -10.85
N ALA A 232 19.92 -8.98 -10.86
CA ALA A 232 19.67 -9.75 -9.64
C ALA A 232 20.82 -9.65 -8.61
N GLN A 233 22.07 -9.57 -9.09
CA GLN A 233 23.23 -9.40 -8.21
C GLN A 233 23.24 -7.99 -7.60
N ALA A 234 22.95 -6.97 -8.41
CA ALA A 234 22.87 -5.60 -7.94
C ALA A 234 21.74 -5.41 -6.90
N LEU A 235 20.55 -5.96 -7.18
CA LEU A 235 19.42 -5.89 -6.27
C LEU A 235 19.73 -6.57 -4.93
N ASN A 236 20.34 -7.76 -4.96
CA ASN A 236 20.78 -8.44 -3.74
C ASN A 236 21.83 -7.61 -2.99
N HIS A 237 22.80 -6.99 -3.67
CA HIS A 237 23.75 -6.09 -3.01
C HIS A 237 23.03 -4.94 -2.30
N MET A 238 22.12 -4.25 -2.99
CA MET A 238 21.35 -3.14 -2.39
C MET A 238 20.61 -3.57 -1.12
N ILE A 239 20.00 -4.74 -1.12
CA ILE A 239 19.22 -5.21 0.04
C ILE A 239 20.13 -5.66 1.18
N TYR A 240 21.07 -6.56 0.91
CA TYR A 240 21.83 -7.23 1.96
C TYR A 240 23.07 -6.45 2.40
N ASN A 241 23.81 -5.87 1.45
CA ASN A 241 25.19 -5.45 1.68
C ASN A 241 25.43 -3.93 1.53
N ALA A 242 24.52 -3.19 0.91
CA ALA A 242 24.71 -1.77 0.69
C ALA A 242 24.78 -0.97 2.00
N THR A 243 25.65 0.03 1.97
CA THR A 243 25.75 1.11 2.94
C THR A 243 24.56 2.08 2.79
N ILE A 244 24.36 2.96 3.78
CA ILE A 244 23.28 3.94 3.72
C ILE A 244 23.46 4.93 2.56
N GLU A 245 24.68 5.38 2.28
CA GLU A 245 24.93 6.29 1.16
C GLU A 245 24.63 5.61 -0.20
N GLU A 246 24.90 4.31 -0.35
CA GLU A 246 24.48 3.57 -1.55
C GLU A 246 22.97 3.43 -1.65
N LEU A 247 22.28 3.28 -0.53
CA LEU A 247 20.81 3.19 -0.45
C LEU A 247 20.10 4.51 -0.71
N LYS A 248 20.84 5.62 -0.84
CA LYS A 248 20.28 6.93 -1.13
C LYS A 248 19.54 6.92 -2.46
N ASN A 249 18.23 7.13 -2.39
CA ASN A 249 17.27 7.05 -3.51
C ASN A 249 17.08 5.62 -4.07
N PHE A 250 17.55 4.58 -3.39
CA PHE A 250 17.16 3.21 -3.71
C PHE A 250 15.72 2.97 -3.27
N VAL A 251 14.87 2.54 -4.20
CA VAL A 251 13.50 2.13 -3.91
C VAL A 251 13.29 0.72 -4.43
N LEU A 252 12.98 -0.23 -3.53
CA LEU A 252 12.48 -1.55 -3.91
C LEU A 252 11.04 -1.45 -4.38
N THR A 253 10.76 -1.85 -5.62
CA THR A 253 9.44 -1.69 -6.23
C THR A 253 8.63 -2.99 -6.19
N VAL A 254 7.47 -2.96 -5.54
CA VAL A 254 6.56 -4.11 -5.40
C VAL A 254 5.23 -3.81 -6.11
N GLY A 255 4.89 -4.63 -7.10
CA GLY A 255 3.57 -4.63 -7.73
C GLY A 255 2.68 -5.69 -7.11
N VAL A 256 1.41 -5.38 -6.87
CA VAL A 256 0.37 -6.35 -6.48
C VAL A 256 -0.71 -6.34 -7.55
N ALA A 257 -0.78 -7.41 -8.34
CA ALA A 257 -1.73 -7.59 -9.42
C ALA A 257 -2.86 -8.55 -9.02
N SER A 258 -4.06 -8.36 -9.57
CA SER A 258 -5.16 -9.33 -9.53
C SER A 258 -5.78 -9.47 -10.92
N ASN A 259 -6.43 -10.61 -11.20
CA ASN A 259 -7.01 -10.93 -12.50
C ASN A 259 -8.49 -10.56 -12.61
N HIS A 260 -8.93 -10.20 -13.81
CA HIS A 260 -10.33 -10.20 -14.24
C HIS A 260 -10.37 -10.72 -15.68
N GLY A 261 -11.01 -11.86 -15.95
CA GLY A 261 -11.22 -12.34 -17.33
C GLY A 261 -10.54 -13.65 -17.76
N ASN A 262 -10.24 -14.60 -16.87
CA ASN A 262 -9.55 -15.88 -17.23
C ASN A 262 -8.20 -15.71 -17.96
N TRP A 263 -7.34 -14.78 -17.51
CA TRP A 263 -6.04 -14.49 -18.14
C TRP A 263 -4.83 -15.30 -17.64
N PHE A 264 -5.01 -16.27 -16.73
CA PHE A 264 -3.87 -16.92 -16.08
C PHE A 264 -3.58 -18.32 -16.65
N THR A 265 -2.47 -18.42 -17.39
CA THR A 265 -1.54 -19.54 -17.25
C THR A 265 -0.16 -18.92 -17.10
N SER A 266 0.60 -19.32 -16.09
CA SER A 266 2.00 -18.89 -15.89
C SER A 266 2.89 -19.15 -17.12
N GLU A 267 2.45 -20.06 -18.00
CA GLU A 267 3.10 -20.47 -19.24
C GLU A 267 2.88 -19.50 -20.42
N ASN A 268 1.84 -18.64 -20.40
CA ASN A 268 1.58 -17.69 -21.49
C ASN A 268 1.02 -16.35 -20.97
N PRO A 269 1.85 -15.51 -20.33
CA PRO A 269 1.42 -14.22 -19.80
C PRO A 269 1.01 -13.26 -20.94
N ASN A 270 -0.07 -12.52 -20.71
CA ASN A 270 -0.45 -11.45 -21.63
C ASN A 270 0.56 -10.28 -21.61
N LYS A 271 0.42 -9.38 -22.58
CA LYS A 271 1.32 -8.23 -22.74
C LYS A 271 1.33 -7.33 -21.51
N GLU A 272 0.19 -7.14 -20.86
CA GLU A 272 0.04 -6.34 -19.65
C GLU A 272 0.86 -6.91 -18.50
N LEU A 273 0.75 -8.21 -18.25
CA LEU A 273 1.49 -8.89 -17.20
C LEU A 273 2.98 -8.91 -17.49
N LEU A 274 3.38 -9.15 -18.74
CA LEU A 274 4.78 -9.03 -19.17
C LEU A 274 5.35 -7.64 -18.89
N VAL A 275 4.61 -6.58 -19.21
CA VAL A 275 5.02 -5.21 -18.91
C VAL A 275 5.24 -5.00 -17.41
N LEU A 276 4.37 -5.55 -16.55
CA LEU A 276 4.51 -5.44 -15.10
C LEU A 276 5.68 -6.28 -14.57
N THR A 277 5.80 -7.55 -14.96
CA THR A 277 6.84 -8.50 -14.52
C THR A 277 8.24 -7.97 -14.83
N GLU A 278 8.41 -7.30 -15.98
CA GLU A 278 9.69 -6.72 -16.42
C GLU A 278 9.97 -5.33 -15.82
N SER A 279 9.02 -4.74 -15.10
CA SER A 279 9.16 -3.39 -14.55
C SER A 279 9.40 -3.39 -13.05
N TYR A 280 8.61 -4.14 -12.28
CA TYR A 280 8.76 -4.22 -10.83
C TYR A 280 9.90 -5.16 -10.42
N ASP A 281 10.45 -4.94 -9.23
CA ASP A 281 11.47 -5.81 -8.64
C ASP A 281 10.81 -7.05 -8.05
N TRP A 282 9.63 -6.85 -7.47
CA TRP A 282 8.70 -7.90 -7.08
C TRP A 282 7.35 -7.67 -7.73
N LEU A 283 6.77 -8.72 -8.32
CA LEU A 283 5.38 -8.72 -8.77
C LEU A 283 4.64 -9.88 -8.11
N LEU A 284 3.76 -9.53 -7.18
CA LEU A 284 2.83 -10.44 -6.53
C LEU A 284 1.54 -10.50 -7.33
N PHE A 285 0.98 -11.70 -7.45
CA PHE A 285 -0.31 -11.93 -8.07
C PHE A 285 -1.27 -12.52 -7.04
N LEU A 286 -2.29 -11.74 -6.69
CA LEU A 286 -3.38 -12.14 -5.83
C LEU A 286 -4.28 -13.12 -6.61
N THR A 287 -4.35 -14.36 -6.13
CA THR A 287 -5.07 -15.45 -6.77
C THR A 287 -6.58 -15.24 -6.70
N ASP A 288 -7.30 -15.81 -7.68
CA ASP A 288 -8.76 -15.87 -7.66
C ASP A 288 -9.29 -16.51 -6.38
N GLN A 289 -8.63 -17.58 -5.91
CA GLN A 289 -8.92 -18.22 -4.64
C GLN A 289 -8.82 -17.23 -3.47
N GLY A 290 -7.69 -16.54 -3.32
CA GLY A 290 -7.49 -15.63 -2.19
C GLY A 290 -8.47 -14.45 -2.20
N LEU A 291 -8.70 -13.86 -3.37
CA LEU A 291 -9.66 -12.75 -3.49
C LEU A 291 -11.11 -13.21 -3.26
N SER A 292 -11.48 -14.37 -3.79
CA SER A 292 -12.80 -14.98 -3.60
C SER A 292 -13.04 -15.34 -2.14
N GLN A 293 -12.04 -15.93 -1.46
CA GLN A 293 -12.10 -16.25 -0.04
C GLN A 293 -12.35 -14.99 0.80
N PHE A 294 -11.55 -13.92 0.63
CA PHE A 294 -11.75 -12.65 1.34
C PHE A 294 -13.17 -12.12 1.16
N ILE A 295 -13.66 -12.11 -0.08
CA ILE A 295 -14.98 -11.54 -0.42
C ILE A 295 -16.11 -12.39 0.16
N ARG A 296 -16.02 -13.71 0.09
CA ARG A 296 -17.03 -14.60 0.65
C ARG A 296 -17.11 -14.48 2.16
N GLU A 297 -15.97 -14.63 2.85
CA GLU A 297 -15.91 -14.66 4.31
C GLU A 297 -16.21 -13.31 4.97
N LEU A 298 -15.90 -12.19 4.31
CA LEU A 298 -16.03 -10.87 4.92
C LEU A 298 -17.13 -9.99 4.33
N ILE A 299 -17.60 -10.27 3.11
CA ILE A 299 -18.55 -9.40 2.41
C ILE A 299 -19.84 -10.14 2.08
N LEU A 300 -19.80 -11.27 1.35
CA LEU A 300 -21.01 -11.93 0.83
C LEU A 300 -21.72 -12.80 1.86
N GLU A 301 -20.96 -13.56 2.63
CA GLU A 301 -21.45 -14.56 3.59
C GLU A 301 -20.73 -14.38 4.95
N PRO A 302 -20.73 -13.17 5.54
CA PRO A 302 -19.96 -12.93 6.75
C PRO A 302 -20.53 -13.66 7.95
N SER A 303 -19.64 -14.26 8.73
CA SER A 303 -19.92 -14.65 10.11
C SER A 303 -20.31 -13.43 10.96
N SER A 304 -20.86 -13.66 12.16
CA SER A 304 -21.16 -12.57 13.11
C SER A 304 -19.94 -11.68 13.39
N PHE A 305 -18.75 -12.28 13.47
CA PHE A 305 -17.48 -11.59 13.63
C PHE A 305 -17.18 -10.62 12.47
N ALA A 306 -17.49 -10.99 11.23
CA ALA A 306 -17.16 -10.22 10.04
C ALA A 306 -18.20 -9.16 9.64
N GLN A 307 -19.34 -9.08 10.34
CA GLN A 307 -20.41 -8.13 10.03
C GLN A 307 -19.98 -6.65 9.96
N PRO A 308 -19.06 -6.15 10.83
CA PRO A 308 -18.57 -4.78 10.71
C PRO A 308 -17.90 -4.48 9.36
N VAL A 309 -17.17 -5.44 8.80
CA VAL A 309 -16.52 -5.31 7.49
C VAL A 309 -17.56 -5.22 6.37
N ARG A 310 -18.54 -6.14 6.34
CA ARG A 310 -19.65 -6.07 5.37
C ARG A 310 -20.40 -4.75 5.49
N THR A 311 -20.71 -4.31 6.70
CA THR A 311 -21.45 -3.05 6.93
C THR A 311 -20.67 -1.86 6.38
N ALA A 312 -19.39 -1.71 6.73
CA ALA A 312 -18.55 -0.64 6.22
C ALA A 312 -18.40 -0.68 4.68
N PHE A 313 -18.32 -1.88 4.10
CA PHE A 313 -18.28 -2.07 2.66
C PHE A 313 -19.58 -1.61 1.99
N LEU A 314 -20.75 -2.09 2.44
CA LEU A 314 -22.04 -1.72 1.86
C LEU A 314 -22.33 -0.22 2.02
N GLU A 315 -22.06 0.36 3.20
CA GLU A 315 -22.22 1.79 3.45
C GLU A 315 -21.33 2.67 2.55
N THR A 316 -20.23 2.13 2.03
CA THR A 316 -19.39 2.84 1.04
C THR A 316 -20.08 2.95 -0.33
N TYR A 317 -21.02 2.05 -0.65
CA TYR A 317 -21.60 1.90 -1.98
C TYR A 317 -23.13 2.11 -2.08
N ASP A 318 -23.86 2.20 -0.96
CA ASP A 318 -25.33 2.39 -0.93
C ASP A 318 -25.82 3.78 -1.40
N ARG A 319 -27.08 3.85 -1.87
CA ARG A 319 -27.81 5.04 -2.37
C ARG A 319 -29.30 5.01 -1.94
N PRO A 320 -30.03 6.14 -1.84
CA PRO A 320 -29.78 7.44 -2.47
C PRO A 320 -29.07 8.48 -1.58
N ARG A 321 -28.09 9.14 -2.18
CA ARG A 321 -27.27 10.19 -1.57
C ARG A 321 -28.10 11.45 -1.32
N THR A 322 -28.60 11.65 -0.10
CA THR A 322 -29.04 12.99 0.33
C THR A 322 -27.82 13.91 0.46
N LYS A 323 -28.01 15.23 0.25
CA LYS A 323 -26.91 16.22 0.34
C LYS A 323 -26.16 16.18 1.69
N ALA A 324 -26.81 15.73 2.77
CA ALA A 324 -26.22 15.58 4.10
C ALA A 324 -25.36 14.32 4.27
N LEU A 325 -25.64 13.24 3.53
CA LEU A 325 -24.90 11.96 3.54
C LEU A 325 -23.89 11.84 2.38
N ARG A 326 -23.54 12.95 1.73
CA ARG A 326 -22.63 12.95 0.57
C ARG A 326 -21.18 12.56 0.89
N GLN A 327 -20.83 12.20 2.11
CA GLN A 327 -19.43 12.05 2.52
C GLN A 327 -19.37 10.93 3.58
N THR A 328 -18.84 9.75 3.28
CA THR A 328 -17.39 9.52 3.20
C THR A 328 -17.16 8.06 2.82
N ASN A 329 -16.18 7.73 1.98
CA ASN A 329 -15.83 6.33 1.76
C ASN A 329 -15.41 5.71 3.11
N GLN A 330 -16.06 4.62 3.50
CA GLN A 330 -15.94 4.02 4.84
C GLN A 330 -15.11 2.73 4.86
N PHE A 331 -14.73 2.25 3.68
CA PHE A 331 -13.97 1.03 3.47
C PHE A 331 -12.94 1.23 2.34
N THR A 332 -11.81 1.86 2.67
CA THR A 332 -10.71 2.16 1.74
C THR A 332 -9.36 2.04 2.44
N LYS A 333 -8.27 1.92 1.67
CA LYS A 333 -6.91 1.93 2.24
C LYS A 333 -6.63 3.16 3.11
N VAL A 334 -7.16 4.33 2.74
CA VAL A 334 -6.94 5.60 3.46
C VAL A 334 -7.82 5.70 4.71
N ARG A 335 -9.10 5.37 4.59
CA ARG A 335 -10.10 5.51 5.66
C ARG A 335 -10.93 4.26 5.80
N ILE A 336 -11.14 3.85 7.04
CA ILE A 336 -11.94 2.68 7.38
C ILE A 336 -12.67 2.90 8.70
N ARG A 337 -13.88 2.37 8.84
CA ARG A 337 -14.55 2.36 10.16
C ARG A 337 -13.73 1.57 11.17
N ARG A 338 -13.67 2.05 12.42
CA ARG A 338 -12.85 1.46 13.47
C ARG A 338 -13.20 0.00 13.75
N ASP A 339 -14.48 -0.35 13.80
CA ASP A 339 -14.94 -1.72 14.01
C ASP A 339 -14.52 -2.66 12.87
N ALA A 340 -14.68 -2.26 11.61
CA ALA A 340 -14.18 -2.99 10.45
C ALA A 340 -12.65 -3.14 10.47
N HIS A 341 -11.93 -2.10 10.90
CA HIS A 341 -10.47 -2.16 11.05
C HIS A 341 -10.01 -3.21 12.07
N LEU A 342 -10.66 -3.27 13.24
CA LEU A 342 -10.34 -4.25 14.27
C LEU A 342 -10.58 -5.68 13.78
N VAL A 343 -11.68 -5.92 13.07
CA VAL A 343 -11.98 -7.21 12.43
C VAL A 343 -10.90 -7.57 11.42
N LEU A 344 -10.45 -6.64 10.58
CA LEU A 344 -9.42 -6.92 9.57
C LEU A 344 -8.04 -7.17 10.18
N ILE A 345 -7.66 -6.47 11.26
CA ILE A 345 -6.44 -6.78 12.02
C ILE A 345 -6.48 -8.23 12.49
N ASP A 346 -7.58 -8.62 13.15
CA ASP A 346 -7.70 -9.93 13.76
C ASP A 346 -7.83 -11.04 12.69
N TYR A 347 -8.55 -10.78 11.59
CA TYR A 347 -8.63 -11.69 10.45
C TYR A 347 -7.24 -11.97 9.84
N PHE A 348 -6.46 -10.94 9.54
CA PHE A 348 -5.11 -11.13 8.98
C PHE A 348 -4.18 -11.81 9.98
N LYS A 349 -4.27 -11.46 11.28
CA LYS A 349 -3.47 -12.09 12.33
C LYS A 349 -3.73 -13.59 12.42
N ARG A 350 -4.99 -14.03 12.36
CA ARG A 350 -5.38 -15.44 12.47
C ARG A 350 -5.03 -16.25 11.23
N ASN A 351 -5.01 -15.63 10.05
CA ASN A 351 -4.91 -16.33 8.77
C ASN A 351 -3.61 -16.03 8.00
N ILE A 352 -2.62 -15.35 8.60
CA ILE A 352 -1.44 -14.87 7.85
C ILE A 352 -0.67 -15.98 7.12
N GLU A 353 -0.50 -17.15 7.74
CA GLU A 353 0.19 -18.27 7.10
C GLU A 353 -0.55 -18.76 5.87
N GLN A 354 -1.88 -18.90 5.95
CA GLN A 354 -2.71 -19.26 4.82
C GLN A 354 -2.67 -18.18 3.73
N ILE A 355 -2.78 -16.91 4.12
CA ILE A 355 -2.75 -15.77 3.19
C ILE A 355 -1.44 -15.76 2.40
N GLU A 356 -0.29 -15.89 3.07
CA GLU A 356 1.02 -15.89 2.41
C GLU A 356 1.20 -17.08 1.46
N ASN A 357 0.69 -18.26 1.84
CA ASN A 357 0.90 -19.50 1.09
C ASN A 357 -0.11 -19.71 -0.05
N GLU A 358 -1.34 -19.22 0.07
CA GLU A 358 -2.43 -19.54 -0.85
C GLU A 358 -2.93 -18.33 -1.66
N TRP A 359 -2.81 -17.11 -1.13
CA TRP A 359 -3.40 -15.94 -1.79
C TRP A 359 -2.46 -15.33 -2.82
N PHE A 360 -1.15 -15.59 -2.75
CA PHE A 360 -0.18 -14.90 -3.59
C PHE A 360 0.72 -15.87 -4.36
N ASN A 361 0.76 -15.67 -5.68
CA ASN A 361 1.82 -16.20 -6.53
C ASN A 361 2.88 -15.11 -6.77
N VAL A 362 4.16 -15.47 -6.71
CA VAL A 362 5.25 -14.56 -7.09
C VAL A 362 5.55 -14.74 -8.57
N LEU A 363 5.32 -13.70 -9.36
CA LEU A 363 5.58 -13.71 -10.81
C LEU A 363 6.97 -13.16 -11.17
N SER A 364 7.46 -12.23 -10.35
CA SER A 364 8.81 -11.69 -10.43
C SER A 364 9.30 -11.43 -9.00
N PRO A 365 10.56 -11.75 -8.67
CA PRO A 365 11.46 -12.61 -9.44
C PRO A 365 10.95 -14.06 -9.50
N LYS A 366 11.31 -14.80 -10.56
CA LYS A 366 10.93 -16.22 -10.70
C LYS A 366 11.47 -17.07 -9.55
N ASP A 367 10.75 -18.14 -9.23
CA ASP A 367 11.12 -19.17 -8.26
C ASP A 367 11.38 -18.64 -6.84
N LYS A 368 10.80 -17.48 -6.50
CA LYS A 368 10.83 -16.92 -5.14
C LYS A 368 9.46 -17.04 -4.49
N VAL A 369 9.47 -16.89 -3.18
CA VAL A 369 8.28 -16.96 -2.32
C VAL A 369 8.11 -15.63 -1.58
N ILE A 370 6.88 -15.32 -1.18
CA ILE A 370 6.55 -14.03 -0.55
C ILE A 370 7.27 -13.82 0.79
N SER A 371 7.61 -14.90 1.50
CA SER A 371 8.37 -14.82 2.75
C SER A 371 9.76 -14.21 2.57
N LEU A 372 10.39 -14.41 1.40
CA LEU A 372 11.66 -13.76 1.06
C LEU A 372 11.47 -12.25 0.84
N LEU A 373 10.38 -11.81 0.19
CA LEU A 373 10.08 -10.37 0.09
C LEU A 373 9.90 -9.76 1.49
N ARG A 374 9.15 -10.42 2.37
CA ARG A 374 8.98 -9.98 3.76
C ARG A 374 10.33 -9.84 4.47
N GLU A 375 11.22 -10.84 4.33
CA GLU A 375 12.58 -10.78 4.88
C GLU A 375 13.37 -9.58 4.33
N GLN A 376 13.37 -9.38 3.01
CA GLN A 376 14.07 -8.27 2.37
C GLN A 376 13.60 -6.91 2.86
N LEU A 377 12.28 -6.74 3.03
CA LEU A 377 11.70 -5.52 3.59
C LEU A 377 12.10 -5.32 5.06
N HIS A 378 12.18 -6.40 5.84
CA HIS A 378 12.68 -6.33 7.21
C HIS A 378 14.17 -5.99 7.28
N ILE A 379 14.98 -6.45 6.32
CA ILE A 379 16.38 -6.06 6.24
C ILE A 379 16.49 -4.56 5.95
N LEU A 380 15.74 -4.06 4.96
CA LEU A 380 15.75 -2.65 4.58
C LEU A 380 15.27 -1.73 5.71
N VAL A 381 14.16 -2.05 6.39
CA VAL A 381 13.64 -1.21 7.48
C VAL A 381 14.60 -1.14 8.68
N ASN A 382 15.40 -2.20 8.91
CA ASN A 382 16.33 -2.29 10.04
C ASN A 382 17.76 -1.80 9.74
N LYS A 383 18.03 -1.26 8.53
CA LYS A 383 19.30 -0.57 8.27
C LYS A 383 19.45 0.67 9.17
N ASN A 384 20.68 1.09 9.48
CA ASN A 384 20.92 2.25 10.34
C ASN A 384 20.72 3.59 9.59
N TRP A 385 19.47 3.93 9.29
CA TRP A 385 19.11 5.14 8.55
C TRP A 385 19.37 6.46 9.30
N ARG A 386 19.71 6.41 10.60
CA ARG A 386 19.92 7.60 11.43
C ARG A 386 21.22 8.34 11.13
N ASP A 387 22.24 7.65 10.59
CA ASP A 387 23.56 8.24 10.34
C ASP A 387 23.54 9.32 9.22
N GLU A 388 22.46 9.43 8.44
CA GLU A 388 22.28 10.49 7.43
C GLU A 388 21.78 11.82 7.98
N PHE A 389 21.21 11.86 9.18
CA PHE A 389 20.62 13.06 9.74
C PHE A 389 21.11 13.25 11.18
N ASN A 390 21.84 14.33 11.43
CA ASN A 390 21.96 14.91 12.77
C ASN A 390 20.55 15.33 13.21
N LEU A 391 19.76 14.37 13.70
CA LEU A 391 18.63 14.64 14.55
C LEU A 391 19.24 15.16 15.84
N TYR A 392 19.42 16.47 15.93
CA TYR A 392 19.53 17.35 17.11
C TYR A 392 20.36 18.59 16.76
#